data_AF-A0A7C8KNH8-F1
#
_entry.id   AF-A0A7C8KNH8-F1
#
_cell.length_a   1.000
_cell.length_b   1.000
_cell.length_c   1.000
_cell.angle_alpha   90.00
_cell.angle_beta   90.00
_cell.angle_gamma   90.00
#
_symmetry.space_group_name_H-M   'P 1'
#
loop_
_entity.id
_entity.type
_entity.pdbx_description
1 polymer ?
#
loop_
_entity_poly.entity_id
_entity_poly.type
_entity_poly.pdbx_seq_one_letter_code
_entity_poly.pdbx_strand_id
1 'polypeptide(L)' 'MPGSKIRPVDRLAQAVAKCGAESTAYGKCIVKDFNNAYKDKCLAEFQVLQNCVLKHMGKK' A
#
# COMPACT_ATOMS: atom_id res chain seq x y z
N MET A 1 -19.87 16.28 -16.83
CA MET A 1 -19.95 15.54 -15.56
C MET A 1 -19.09 16.30 -14.55
N PRO A 2 -19.61 16.69 -13.38
CA PRO A 2 -18.90 17.55 -12.43
C PRO A 2 -17.53 16.96 -12.11
N GLY A 3 -16.49 17.79 -12.31
CA GLY A 3 -15.09 17.41 -12.29
C GLY A 3 -14.72 16.65 -11.00
N SER A 4 -14.58 15.33 -11.13
CA SER A 4 -14.16 14.48 -10.03
C SER A 4 -12.68 14.69 -9.79
N LYS A 5 -12.33 15.66 -8.96
CA LYS A 5 -11.01 15.69 -8.32
C LYS A 5 -10.91 14.42 -7.48
N ILE A 6 -10.32 13.39 -8.06
CA ILE A 6 -10.02 12.11 -7.42
C ILE A 6 -9.39 12.44 -6.07
N ARG A 7 -10.11 12.08 -4.99
CA ARG A 7 -9.70 12.40 -3.63
C ARG A 7 -8.32 11.77 -3.41
N PRO A 8 -7.41 12.38 -2.64
CA PRO A 8 -6.08 11.84 -2.41
C PRO A 8 -6.09 10.38 -1.92
N VAL A 9 -7.08 10.03 -1.10
CA VAL A 9 -7.37 8.66 -0.65
C VAL A 9 -7.71 7.69 -1.79
N ASP A 10 -8.41 8.16 -2.81
CA ASP A 10 -8.81 7.35 -3.96
C ASP A 10 -7.60 7.11 -4.88
N ARG A 11 -6.71 8.11 -5.02
CA ARG A 11 -5.41 7.94 -5.70
C ARG A 11 -4.52 6.95 -4.97
N LEU A 12 -4.51 6.99 -3.63
CA LEU A 12 -3.81 6.00 -2.81
C LEU A 12 -4.33 4.60 -3.08
N ALA A 13 -5.66 4.42 -3.04
CA ALA A 13 -6.28 3.12 -3.30
C ALA A 13 -5.93 2.59 -4.71
N GLN A 14 -5.94 3.47 -5.72
CA GLN A 14 -5.53 3.10 -7.09
C GLN A 14 -4.03 2.76 -7.19
N ALA A 15 -3.15 3.47 -6.46
CA ALA A 15 -1.73 3.16 -6.41
C ALA A 15 -1.45 1.83 -5.70
N VAL A 16 -2.12 1.59 -4.57
CA VAL A 16 -2.04 0.32 -3.83
C VAL A 16 -2.58 -0.84 -4.67
N ALA A 17 -3.65 -0.64 -5.43
CA ALA A 17 -4.20 -1.64 -6.35
C ALA A 17 -3.19 -2.04 -7.45
N LYS A 18 -2.31 -1.13 -7.88
CA LYS A 18 -1.21 -1.44 -8.81
C LYS A 18 -0.07 -2.22 -8.15
N CYS A 19 0.09 -2.11 -6.83
CA CYS A 19 1.09 -2.81 -6.02
C CYS A 19 0.49 -4.03 -5.29
N GLY A 20 -0.46 -4.72 -5.93
CA GLY A 20 -1.22 -5.81 -5.30
C GLY A 20 -0.36 -7.00 -4.86
N ALA A 21 0.73 -7.29 -5.58
CA ALA A 21 1.68 -8.35 -5.22
C ALA A 21 2.37 -8.07 -3.88
N GLU A 22 2.84 -6.84 -3.69
CA GLU A 22 3.54 -6.39 -2.49
C GLU A 22 2.57 -6.22 -1.32
N SER A 23 1.33 -5.80 -1.61
CA SER A 23 0.23 -5.75 -0.64
C SER A 23 -0.11 -7.13 -0.09
N THR A 24 -0.13 -8.13 -0.97
CA THR A 24 -0.37 -9.53 -0.59
C THR A 24 0.78 -10.07 0.25
N ALA A 25 2.02 -9.73 -0.09
CA ALA A 25 3.21 -10.19 0.62
C ALA A 25 3.31 -9.59 2.04
N TYR A 26 3.07 -8.28 2.16
CA TYR A 26 2.89 -7.60 3.45
C TYR A 26 1.74 -8.19 4.26
N GLY A 27 0.58 -8.42 3.65
CA GLY A 27 -0.57 -9.05 4.29
C GLY A 27 -0.28 -10.46 4.80
N LYS A 28 0.43 -11.29 4.04
CA LYS A 28 0.85 -12.64 4.48
C LYS A 28 1.74 -12.58 5.71
N CYS A 29 2.68 -11.64 5.76
CA CYS A 29 3.56 -11.45 6.91
C CYS A 29 2.76 -11.04 8.16
N ILE A 30 1.79 -10.13 8.01
CA ILE A 30 0.92 -9.67 9.11
C ILE A 30 0.01 -10.81 9.59
N VAL A 31 -0.62 -11.56 8.69
CA VAL A 31 -1.54 -12.66 9.03
C VAL A 31 -0.83 -13.79 9.76
N LYS A 32 0.44 -14.05 9.42
CA LYS A 32 1.24 -15.10 10.06
C LYS A 32 1.47 -14.84 11.56
N ASP A 33 1.57 -13.58 11.95
CA ASP A 33 1.83 -13.12 13.31
C ASP A 33 0.79 -12.07 13.75
N PHE A 34 -0.49 -12.29 13.41
CA PHE A 34 -1.54 -11.27 13.59
C PHE A 34 -1.70 -10.82 15.05
N ASN A 35 -1.51 -11.73 16.01
CA ASN A 35 -1.54 -11.44 17.45
C ASN A 35 -0.34 -10.61 17.93
N ASN A 36 0.73 -10.56 17.14
CA ASN A 36 1.99 -9.93 17.47
C ASN A 36 2.42 -8.99 16.34
N ALA A 37 1.42 -8.35 15.72
CA ALA A 37 1.59 -7.33 14.71
C ALA A 37 1.96 -6.01 15.41
N TYR A 38 3.25 -5.85 15.68
CA TYR A 38 3.82 -4.60 16.18
C TYR A 38 4.56 -3.86 15.06
N LYS A 39 4.81 -2.57 15.29
CA LYS A 39 5.60 -1.72 14.40
C LYS A 39 6.92 -2.44 14.09
N ASP A 40 7.32 -2.47 12.82
CA ASP A 40 8.56 -3.09 12.32
C ASP A 40 8.53 -4.62 12.05
N LYS A 41 7.51 -5.37 12.46
CA LYS A 41 7.42 -6.84 12.23
C LYS A 41 7.54 -7.24 10.75
N CYS A 42 6.90 -6.47 9.88
CA CYS A 42 6.89 -6.68 8.43
C CYS A 42 7.48 -5.47 7.69
N LEU A 43 8.49 -4.83 8.28
CA LEU A 43 9.03 -3.57 7.77
C LEU A 43 9.59 -3.69 6.36
N ALA A 44 10.26 -4.80 6.04
CA ALA A 44 10.79 -5.05 4.70
C ALA A 44 9.67 -5.04 3.65
N GLU A 45 8.60 -5.81 3.89
CA GLU A 45 7.44 -5.88 2.98
C GLU A 45 6.68 -4.55 2.91
N PHE A 46 6.57 -3.87 4.05
CA PHE A 46 5.98 -2.54 4.11
C PHE A 46 6.78 -1.52 3.30
N GLN A 47 8.11 -1.54 3.38
CA GLN A 47 8.98 -0.63 2.62
C GLN A 47 8.86 -0.87 1.12
N VAL A 48 8.78 -2.13 0.69
CA VAL A 48 8.59 -2.47 -0.73
C VAL A 48 7.24 -1.94 -1.22
N LEU A 49 6.15 -2.27 -0.50
CA LEU A 49 4.81 -1.75 -0.79
C LEU A 49 4.77 -0.22 -0.81
N GLN A 50 5.35 0.42 0.21
CA GLN A 50 5.40 1.87 0.32
C GLN A 50 6.15 2.47 -0.87
N ASN A 51 7.27 1.88 -1.28
CA ASN A 51 8.05 2.36 -2.42
C ASN A 51 7.26 2.26 -3.74
N CYS A 52 6.54 1.15 -3.97
CA CYS A 52 5.68 1.02 -5.14
C CYS A 52 4.50 1.99 -5.11
N VAL A 53 3.83 2.11 -3.96
CA VAL A 53 2.72 3.06 -3.78
C VAL A 53 3.19 4.49 -4.01
N LEU A 54 4.35 4.88 -3.49
CA LEU A 54 4.95 6.22 -3.69
C LEU A 54 5.29 6.47 -5.17
N LYS A 55 5.82 5.46 -5.89
CA LYS A 55 6.05 5.54 -7.34
C LYS A 55 4.76 5.77 -8.11
N HIS A 56 3.66 5.16 -7.71
CA HIS A 56 2.36 5.31 -8.37
C HIS A 56 1.51 6.50 -7.87
N MET A 57 1.82 7.02 -6.67
CA MET A 57 1.27 8.28 -6.15
C MET A 57 1.91 9.51 -6.81
N GLY A 58 3.17 9.41 -7.24
CA GLY A 58 3.97 10.53 -7.69
C GLY A 58 4.29 10.52 -9.18
N LYS A 59 3.39 11.08 -10.01
CA LYS A 59 3.70 12.27 -10.83
C LYS A 59 2.47 12.75 -11.58
N LYS A 60 2.29 14.06 -11.52
CA LYS A 60 1.42 14.87 -12.37
C LYS A 60 1.96 14.91 -13.79
#